data_AF-A0A942CX88-F1
#
_entry.id   AF-A0A942CX88-F1
#
_cell.length_a   1.000
_cell.length_b   1.000
_cell.length_c   1.000
_cell.angle_alpha   90.00
_cell.angle_beta   90.00
_cell.angle_gamma   90.00
#
_symmetry.space_group_name_H-M   'P 1'
#
loop_
_entity.id
_entity.type
_entity.pdbx_description
1 polymer ?
#
loop_
_entity_poly.entity_id
_entity_poly.type
_entity_poly.pdbx_seq_one_letter_code
_entity_poly.pdbx_strand_id
1 'polypeptide(L)'
;NETLRNHRESSLHRGPDDFVFCKKDGAALDPDVLRKDALYPILDRLGIPRRKGASGFHTFRHSAASIVNEQTGNLKLAQKFLGHSTIKMTADIYTHTSAEAERDAAIALERAIYGDLFPVVPNIENRNNFTALN
;
A
#
# COMPACT_ATOMS: atom_id res chain seq x y z
N ASN A 1 9.26 2.46 -7.82
CA ASN A 1 9.36 3.42 -6.71
C ASN A 1 10.82 3.57 -6.29
N GLU A 2 11.46 4.67 -6.71
CA GLU A 2 12.88 4.97 -6.46
C GLU A 2 13.16 5.27 -4.99
N THR A 3 12.23 5.94 -4.29
CA THR A 3 12.34 6.26 -2.87
C THR A 3 12.56 5.04 -1.99
N LEU A 4 11.81 3.97 -2.20
CA LEU A 4 11.97 2.73 -1.43
C LEU A 4 13.29 2.01 -1.74
N ARG A 5 13.80 2.13 -2.98
CA ARG A 5 15.12 1.60 -3.35
C ARG A 5 16.23 2.36 -2.63
N ASN A 6 16.19 3.69 -2.69
CA ASN A 6 17.16 4.55 -2.01
C ASN A 6 17.15 4.31 -0.49
N HIS A 7 15.96 4.19 0.11
CA HIS A 7 15.81 3.81 1.52
C HIS A 7 16.51 2.48 1.83
N ARG A 8 16.24 1.44 1.03
CA ARG A 8 16.86 0.12 1.21
C ARG A 8 18.38 0.15 1.02
N GLU A 9 18.89 0.92 0.07
CA GLU A 9 20.33 1.05 -0.16
C GLU A 9 21.04 1.78 0.97
N SER A 10 20.39 2.77 1.56
CA SER A 10 20.89 3.52 2.73
C SER A 10 20.78 2.76 4.06
N SER A 11 20.01 1.67 4.10
CA SER A 11 19.81 0.86 5.31
C SER A 11 21.09 0.10 5.66
N LEU A 12 21.41 0.07 6.95
CA LEU A 12 22.47 -0.79 7.50
C LEU A 12 22.02 -2.27 7.53
N HIS A 13 20.72 -2.52 7.51
CA HIS A 13 20.07 -3.84 7.59
C HIS A 13 19.48 -4.17 6.22
N ARG A 14 20.11 -5.09 5.49
CA ARG A 14 19.80 -5.45 4.08
C ARG A 14 19.75 -6.96 3.83
N GLY A 15 19.85 -7.76 4.88
CA GLY A 15 19.68 -9.21 4.83
C GLY A 15 18.29 -9.60 4.31
N PRO A 16 18.11 -10.87 3.89
CA PRO A 16 16.84 -11.35 3.34
C PRO A 16 15.68 -11.27 4.34
N ASP A 17 15.98 -11.40 5.63
CA ASP A 17 14.99 -11.39 6.72
C ASP A 17 14.92 -10.04 7.46
N ASP A 18 15.71 -9.05 7.04
CA ASP A 18 15.71 -7.73 7.66
C ASP A 18 14.45 -6.94 7.28
N PHE A 19 13.89 -6.21 8.25
CA PHE A 19 12.76 -5.34 7.97
C PHE A 19 13.16 -4.19 7.04
N VAL A 20 12.32 -3.95 6.02
CA VAL A 20 12.47 -2.78 5.12
C VAL A 20 12.46 -1.47 5.92
N PHE A 21 11.60 -1.38 6.94
CA PHE A 21 11.58 -0.27 7.89
C PHE A 21 11.87 -0.81 9.28
N CYS A 22 13.05 -0.48 9.80
CA CYS A 22 13.51 -0.90 11.12
C CYS A 22 14.01 0.29 11.93
N LYS A 23 14.15 0.04 13.23
CA LYS A 23 14.95 0.89 14.13
C LYS A 23 16.44 0.76 13.76
N LYS A 24 17.28 1.62 14.34
CA LYS A 24 18.73 1.62 14.11
C LYS A 24 19.40 0.27 14.42
N ASP A 25 18.85 -0.48 15.37
CA ASP A 25 19.31 -1.82 15.78
C ASP A 25 18.74 -2.97 14.93
N GLY A 26 17.93 -2.68 13.90
CA GLY A 26 17.33 -3.68 13.01
C GLY A 26 15.99 -4.23 13.51
N ALA A 27 15.57 -3.87 14.73
CA ALA A 27 14.29 -4.32 15.27
C ALA A 27 13.10 -3.70 14.54
N ALA A 28 11.96 -4.40 14.58
CA ALA A 28 10.70 -3.92 14.03
C ALA A 28 10.29 -2.58 14.67
N LEU A 29 9.66 -1.74 13.86
CA LEU A 29 9.04 -0.50 14.35
C LEU A 29 7.79 -0.81 15.16
N ASP A 30 7.61 -0.08 16.26
CA ASP A 30 6.40 -0.18 17.07
C ASP A 30 5.29 0.69 16.44
N PRO A 31 4.11 0.11 16.10
CA PRO A 31 3.02 0.85 15.47
C PRO A 31 2.49 2.01 16.31
N ASP A 32 2.51 1.90 17.64
CA ASP A 32 2.06 2.95 18.54
C ASP A 32 3.05 4.10 18.61
N VAL A 33 4.35 3.79 18.60
CA VAL A 33 5.43 4.79 18.49
C VAL A 33 5.34 5.52 17.16
N LEU A 34 5.21 4.80 16.04
CA LEU A 34 5.03 5.43 14.71
C LEU A 34 3.82 6.37 14.67
N ARG A 35 2.73 5.97 15.32
CA ARG A 35 1.53 6.79 15.37
C ARG A 35 1.76 8.07 16.18
N LYS A 36 2.40 7.93 17.33
CA LYS A 36 2.68 9.04 18.25
C LYS A 36 3.70 10.02 17.69
N ASP A 37 4.75 9.54 17.05
CA ASP A 37 5.92 10.34 16.70
C ASP A 37 5.87 10.89 15.27
N ALA A 38 5.15 10.21 14.37
CA ALA A 38 5.01 10.66 12.99
C ALA A 38 3.57 11.11 12.67
N LEU A 39 2.57 10.26 12.90
CA LEU A 39 1.21 10.53 12.43
C LEU A 39 0.54 11.68 13.21
N TYR A 40 0.55 11.63 14.55
CA TYR A 40 -0.13 12.64 15.37
C TYR A 40 0.40 14.06 15.18
N PRO A 41 1.72 14.31 15.13
CA PRO A 41 2.24 15.64 14.82
C PRO A 41 1.78 16.17 13.46
N ILE A 42 1.67 15.30 12.46
CA ILE A 42 1.16 15.68 11.14
C ILE A 42 -0.33 16.04 11.21
N LEU A 43 -1.15 15.23 11.88
CA LEU A 43 -2.58 15.52 12.05
C LEU A 43 -2.80 16.84 12.80
N ASP A 44 -2.05 17.06 13.89
CA ASP A 44 -2.14 18.28 14.70
C ASP A 44 -1.72 19.50 13.87
N ARG A 45 -0.65 19.40 13.07
CA ARG A 45 -0.21 20.49 12.15
C ARG A 45 -1.25 20.80 11.06
N LEU A 46 -2.00 19.79 10.61
CA LEU A 46 -3.05 19.95 9.60
C LEU A 46 -4.42 20.32 10.21
N GLY A 47 -4.52 20.46 11.54
CA GLY A 47 -5.78 20.78 12.22
C GLY A 47 -6.81 19.63 12.18
N ILE A 48 -6.37 18.39 11.94
CA ILE A 48 -7.25 17.22 11.84
C ILE A 48 -7.48 16.65 13.25
N PRO A 49 -8.73 16.62 13.76
CA PRO A 49 -9.01 16.21 15.13
C PRO A 49 -8.74 14.71 15.33
N ARG A 50 -8.05 14.39 16.44
CA ARG A 50 -7.75 13.01 16.82
C ARG A 50 -8.94 12.38 17.55
N ARG A 51 -9.45 11.27 17.01
CA ARG A 51 -10.51 10.46 17.62
C ARG A 51 -9.94 9.11 18.06
N LYS A 52 -10.17 8.75 19.33
CA LYS A 52 -9.75 7.45 19.88
C LYS A 52 -10.36 6.32 19.03
N GLY A 53 -9.52 5.39 18.57
CA GLY A 53 -9.93 4.27 17.72
C GLY A 53 -10.09 4.58 16.22
N ALA A 54 -10.06 5.86 15.80
CA ALA A 54 -10.24 6.26 14.39
C ALA A 54 -9.07 7.08 13.81
N SER A 55 -8.13 7.53 14.65
CA SER A 55 -6.93 8.26 14.20
C SER A 55 -5.70 7.35 14.25
N GLY A 56 -5.54 6.50 13.24
CA GLY A 56 -4.41 5.57 13.12
C GLY A 56 -4.18 5.12 11.68
N PHE A 57 -3.17 4.26 11.47
CA PHE A 57 -2.81 3.80 10.13
C PHE A 57 -3.92 2.97 9.43
N HIS A 58 -4.87 2.40 10.19
CA HIS A 58 -6.05 1.74 9.61
C HIS A 58 -6.93 2.70 8.80
N THR A 59 -6.93 3.99 9.11
CA THR A 59 -7.67 4.99 8.33
C THR A 59 -7.18 5.04 6.89
N PHE A 60 -5.86 4.96 6.66
CA PHE A 60 -5.29 4.91 5.31
C PHE A 60 -5.73 3.66 4.56
N ARG A 61 -5.82 2.52 5.26
CA ARG A 61 -6.33 1.26 4.70
C ARG A 61 -7.80 1.37 4.30
N HIS A 62 -8.64 1.99 5.14
CA HIS A 62 -10.04 2.22 4.82
C HIS A 62 -10.19 3.18 3.64
N SER A 63 -9.42 4.27 3.61
CA SER A 63 -9.40 5.20 2.47
C SER A 63 -9.02 4.51 1.17
N ALA A 64 -7.98 3.66 1.18
CA ALA A 64 -7.60 2.88 0.01
C ALA A 64 -8.72 1.93 -0.43
N ALA A 65 -9.44 1.30 0.50
CA ALA A 65 -10.62 0.46 0.19
C ALA A 65 -11.70 1.25 -0.54
N SER A 66 -12.05 2.41 0.02
CA SER A 66 -13.08 3.28 -0.51
C SER A 66 -12.73 3.77 -1.91
N ILE A 67 -11.49 4.22 -2.11
CA ILE A 67 -11.00 4.70 -3.42
C ILE A 67 -11.05 3.58 -4.45
N VAL A 68 -10.50 2.41 -4.15
CA VAL A 68 -10.50 1.28 -5.10
C VAL A 68 -11.93 0.87 -5.45
N ASN A 69 -12.83 0.80 -4.47
CA ASN A 69 -14.23 0.47 -4.72
C ASN A 69 -14.94 1.54 -5.56
N GLU A 70 -14.71 2.82 -5.28
CA GLU A 70 -15.30 3.93 -6.04
C GLU A 70 -14.85 3.94 -7.50
N GLN A 71 -13.56 3.67 -7.75
CA GLN A 71 -12.99 3.68 -9.10
C GLN A 71 -13.34 2.43 -9.92
N THR A 72 -13.49 1.27 -9.26
CA THR A 72 -13.66 -0.02 -9.96
C THR A 72 -15.07 -0.59 -9.88
N GLY A 73 -15.90 -0.10 -8.95
CA GLY A 73 -17.19 -0.68 -8.60
C GLY A 73 -17.09 -2.10 -8.01
N ASN A 74 -15.89 -2.59 -7.70
CA ASN A 74 -15.64 -3.99 -7.33
C ASN A 74 -15.20 -4.11 -5.87
N LEU A 75 -16.16 -4.40 -4.99
CA LEU A 75 -15.92 -4.53 -3.56
C LEU A 75 -14.97 -5.68 -3.21
N LYS A 76 -15.01 -6.80 -3.93
CA LYS A 76 -14.11 -7.93 -3.69
C LYS A 76 -12.68 -7.64 -4.17
N LEU A 77 -12.51 -6.85 -5.22
CA LEU A 77 -11.21 -6.33 -5.63
C LEU A 77 -10.62 -5.41 -4.57
N ALA A 78 -11.40 -4.47 -4.02
CA ALA A 78 -10.96 -3.63 -2.90
C ALA A 78 -10.56 -4.48 -1.68
N GLN A 79 -11.30 -5.54 -1.37
CA GLN A 79 -10.98 -6.47 -0.28
C GLN A 79 -9.71 -7.29 -0.52
N LYS A 80 -9.54 -7.85 -1.74
CA LYS A 80 -8.36 -8.64 -2.13
C LYS A 80 -7.11 -7.77 -2.19
N PHE A 81 -7.22 -6.59 -2.80
CA PHE A 81 -6.16 -5.58 -2.88
C PHE A 81 -5.62 -5.19 -1.49
N LEU A 82 -6.50 -5.11 -0.49
CA LEU A 82 -6.08 -4.83 0.88
C LEU A 82 -5.58 -6.09 1.62
N GLY A 83 -5.95 -7.29 1.19
CA GLY A 83 -5.47 -8.54 1.79
C GLY A 83 -6.21 -8.96 3.07
N HIS A 84 -7.53 -8.70 3.17
CA HIS A 84 -8.36 -9.29 4.23
C HIS A 84 -9.05 -10.60 3.77
N SER A 85 -8.90 -11.63 4.61
CA SER A 85 -9.26 -13.04 4.38
C SER A 85 -10.68 -13.45 4.75
N THR A 86 -11.63 -12.53 4.98
CA THR A 86 -12.95 -12.91 5.52
C THR A 86 -14.10 -12.39 4.67
N ILE A 87 -14.52 -13.20 3.72
CA ILE A 87 -15.87 -13.16 3.15
C ILE A 87 -16.81 -13.60 4.28
N LYS A 88 -17.56 -12.65 4.85
CA LYS A 88 -18.82 -13.01 5.50
C LYS A 88 -19.90 -12.07 4.99
N MET A 89 -20.77 -12.68 4.20
CA MET A 89 -21.98 -12.18 3.55
C MET A 89 -21.82 -11.33 2.28
N THR A 90 -22.47 -11.85 1.23
CA THR A 90 -22.90 -11.20 -0.01
C THR A 90 -21.87 -11.15 -1.14
N ALA A 91 -21.36 -12.31 -1.59
CA ALA A 91 -20.44 -12.37 -2.73
C ALA A 91 -20.54 -13.66 -3.58
N ASP A 92 -21.73 -14.25 -3.73
CA ASP A 92 -21.93 -15.43 -4.59
C ASP A 92 -22.19 -15.09 -6.08
N ILE A 93 -22.09 -13.81 -6.49
CA ILE A 93 -22.49 -13.41 -7.86
C ILE A 93 -21.31 -12.93 -8.72
N TYR A 94 -20.15 -12.55 -8.16
CA TYR A 94 -19.06 -11.97 -8.98
C TYR A 94 -17.71 -12.67 -8.74
N THR A 95 -17.34 -13.40 -9.78
CA THR A 95 -16.22 -14.30 -10.08
C THR A 95 -14.82 -13.71 -9.90
N HIS A 96 -13.85 -14.60 -9.68
CA HIS A 96 -12.39 -14.42 -9.55
C HIS A 96 -11.77 -13.09 -10.03
N THR A 97 -11.17 -12.32 -9.10
CA THR A 97 -10.27 -11.19 -9.39
C THR A 97 -8.88 -11.68 -9.83
N SER A 98 -8.43 -11.25 -11.03
CA SER A 98 -7.11 -11.57 -11.62
C SER A 98 -5.98 -10.66 -11.11
N ALA A 99 -4.72 -10.98 -11.45
CA ALA A 99 -3.56 -10.16 -11.10
C ALA A 99 -3.58 -8.79 -11.82
N GLU A 100 -4.09 -8.76 -13.04
CA GLU A 100 -4.28 -7.54 -13.83
C GLU A 100 -5.30 -6.61 -13.15
N ALA A 101 -6.40 -7.17 -12.61
CA ALA A 101 -7.38 -6.37 -11.87
C ALA A 101 -6.79 -5.74 -10.59
N GLU A 102 -5.94 -6.45 -9.86
CA GLU A 102 -5.24 -5.91 -8.68
C GLU A 102 -4.27 -4.79 -9.06
N ARG A 103 -3.61 -4.95 -10.21
CA ARG A 103 -2.71 -3.94 -10.76
C ARG A 103 -3.47 -2.68 -11.16
N ASP A 104 -4.61 -2.82 -11.83
CA ASP A 104 -5.45 -1.69 -12.23
C ASP A 104 -6.00 -0.96 -11.00
N ALA A 105 -6.37 -1.69 -9.94
CA ALA A 105 -6.73 -1.09 -8.65
C ALA A 105 -5.58 -0.28 -8.03
N ALA A 106 -4.34 -0.77 -8.11
CA ALA A 106 -3.16 -0.04 -7.64
C ALA A 106 -2.96 1.27 -8.42
N ILE A 107 -3.10 1.22 -9.74
CA ILE A 107 -2.97 2.38 -10.63
C ILE A 107 -4.08 3.40 -10.35
N ALA A 108 -5.32 2.94 -10.17
CA ALA A 108 -6.45 3.80 -9.83
C ALA A 108 -6.24 4.51 -8.49
N LEU A 109 -5.71 3.80 -7.48
CA LEU A 109 -5.38 4.38 -6.19
C LEU A 109 -4.25 5.43 -6.29
N GLU A 110 -3.19 5.13 -7.06
CA GLU A 110 -2.10 6.08 -7.32
C GLU A 110 -2.63 7.37 -7.94
N ARG A 111 -3.43 7.26 -9.00
CA ARG A 111 -4.06 8.41 -9.67
C ARG A 111 -4.97 9.21 -8.76
N ALA A 112 -5.75 8.55 -7.91
CA ALA A 112 -6.65 9.22 -6.99
C ALA A 112 -5.92 10.00 -5.89
N ILE A 113 -4.75 9.51 -5.43
CA ILE A 113 -3.96 10.15 -4.36
C ILE A 113 -3.03 11.23 -4.91
N TYR A 114 -2.36 10.95 -6.02
CA TYR A 114 -1.28 11.80 -6.55
C TYR A 114 -1.66 12.56 -7.83
N GLY A 115 -2.80 12.26 -8.46
CA GLY A 115 -3.11 12.77 -9.80
C GLY A 115 -2.06 12.29 -10.82
N ASP A 116 -1.57 13.22 -11.65
CA ASP A 116 -0.52 12.97 -12.63
C ASP A 116 0.92 13.15 -12.08
N LEU A 117 1.10 13.42 -10.78
CA LEU A 117 2.42 13.80 -10.23
C LEU A 117 3.44 12.66 -10.15
N PHE A 118 3.03 11.39 -10.13
CA PHE A 118 3.93 10.24 -10.15
C PHE A 118 3.31 9.07 -10.91
N PRO A 119 3.72 8.77 -12.15
CA PRO A 119 3.20 7.63 -12.92
C PRO A 119 4.15 6.43 -12.80
N VAL A 120 4.18 5.67 -11.67
CA VAL A 120 5.05 4.47 -11.63
C VAL A 120 4.49 3.32 -10.78
N VAL A 121 3.51 2.60 -11.33
CA VAL A 121 3.33 1.16 -11.05
C VAL A 121 4.12 0.35 -12.12
N PRO A 122 5.24 -0.32 -11.80
CA PRO A 122 6.05 -1.03 -12.79
C PRO A 122 5.29 -2.22 -13.39
N ASN A 123 5.24 -2.37 -14.72
CA ASN A 123 4.62 -3.53 -15.37
C ASN A 123 5.47 -4.78 -15.11
N ILE A 124 4.93 -5.72 -14.35
CA ILE A 124 5.53 -7.05 -14.20
C ILE A 124 4.84 -7.96 -15.21
N GLU A 125 5.05 -7.68 -16.50
CA GLU A 125 4.81 -8.65 -17.55
C GLU A 125 6.16 -9.03 -18.18
N ASN A 126 6.42 -10.34 -18.17
CA ASN A 126 7.49 -11.06 -18.84
C ASN A 126 8.96 -10.80 -18.43
N ARG A 127 9.40 -11.51 -17.38
CA ARG A 127 10.81 -11.89 -17.17
C ARG A 127 11.25 -13.08 -18.05
N ASN A 128 10.77 -13.17 -19.29
CA ASN A 128 11.20 -14.21 -20.24
C ASN A 128 11.53 -13.58 -21.60
N ASN A 129 12.60 -12.79 -21.67
CA ASN A 129 13.36 -12.55 -22.90
C ASN A 129 14.81 -12.20 -22.53
N PHE A 130 15.51 -13.20 -21.99
CA PHE A 130 16.95 -13.30 -22.23
C PHE A 130 17.10 -14.00 -23.59
N THR A 131 17.13 -13.21 -24.65
CA THR A 131 17.65 -13.64 -25.94
C THR A 131 18.61 -12.56 -26.41
N ALA A 132 19.81 -13.04 -26.72
CA ALA A 132 20.93 -12.29 -27.26
C ALA A 132 20.51 -11.33 -28.37
N LEU A 133 21.28 -10.25 -28.53
CA LEU A 133 22.03 -10.01 -29.76
C LEU A 133 23.02 -8.85 -29.55
N ASN A 134 24.30 -9.22 -29.69
CA ASN A 134 25.53 -8.48 -30.01
C ASN A 134 26.06 -7.43 -29.03
#